data_AF-A0A2I3GIF6-F1
#
_entry.id   AF-A0A2I3GIF6-F1
#
_cell.length_a   1.000
_cell.length_b   1.000
_cell.length_c   1.000
_cell.angle_alpha   90.00
_cell.angle_beta   90.00
_cell.angle_gamma   90.00
#
_symmetry.space_group_name_H-M   'P 1'
#
loop_
_entity.id
_entity.type
_entity.pdbx_description
1 polymer ?
#
loop_
_entity_poly.entity_id
_entity_poly.type
_entity_poly.pdbx_seq_one_letter_code
_entity_poly.pdbx_strand_id
1 'polypeptide(L)'
;MAAGTAAALAFLSQESRTRAGGVGGLRVPAPVTMDSFFFGCELSGHARSFTFKVEEGDDAEHVLALTMLCLTEGAKDECNVVEVVARNHDHQETAVPVANLKLSCQPMLSLDDFQFQPPVTFRLKSGSGPVRITGRHQIVKMSNDVSEEESEEEEEDSDEEEAELCPILPAKKQGGRP
;
A
#
# COMPACT_ATOMS: atom_id res chain seq x y z
N MET A 1 4.92 38.96 -17.82
CA MET A 1 4.68 39.16 -16.39
C MET A 1 3.30 38.61 -16.05
N ALA A 2 3.24 37.55 -15.24
CA ALA A 2 2.19 37.17 -14.30
C ALA A 2 2.58 35.76 -13.83
N ALA A 3 3.06 35.69 -12.60
CA ALA A 3 3.68 34.54 -11.97
C ALA A 3 2.78 34.00 -10.86
N GLY A 4 2.94 32.71 -10.56
CA GLY A 4 2.64 32.09 -9.27
C GLY A 4 1.16 31.74 -9.04
N THR A 5 0.80 30.72 -8.26
CA THR A 5 1.55 30.11 -7.15
C THR A 5 1.01 28.71 -6.82
N ALA A 6 1.92 27.78 -6.56
CA ALA A 6 1.67 26.52 -5.87
C ALA A 6 1.43 26.78 -4.37
N ALA A 7 0.49 26.06 -3.76
CA ALA A 7 0.26 26.09 -2.33
C ALA A 7 0.64 24.74 -1.71
N ALA A 8 1.81 24.71 -1.09
CA ALA A 8 2.15 23.73 -0.06
C ALA A 8 1.85 24.39 1.29
N LEU A 9 1.06 23.73 2.14
CA LEU A 9 0.89 24.13 3.53
C LEU A 9 1.07 22.90 4.41
N ALA A 10 2.31 22.74 4.88
CA ALA A 10 2.57 22.10 6.15
C ALA A 10 2.20 23.11 7.25
N PHE A 11 1.37 22.71 8.21
CA PHE A 11 1.25 23.41 9.48
C PHE A 11 1.23 22.39 10.61
N LEU A 12 2.36 22.28 11.30
CA LEU A 12 2.46 21.79 12.66
C LEU A 12 1.76 22.81 13.56
N SER A 13 0.81 22.36 14.38
CA SER A 13 0.39 23.12 15.56
C SER A 13 0.42 22.18 16.76
N GLN A 14 1.43 22.41 17.58
CA GLN A 14 1.60 21.88 18.92
C GLN A 14 1.01 22.90 19.88
N GLU A 15 -0.07 22.55 20.58
CA GLU A 15 -0.46 23.25 21.81
C GLU A 15 -0.80 22.23 22.90
N SER A 16 0.11 22.15 23.86
CA SER A 16 -0.02 21.46 25.13
C SER A 16 -0.61 22.41 26.17
N ARG A 17 -1.77 22.06 26.73
CA ARG A 17 -2.20 22.53 28.06
C ARG A 17 -2.98 21.43 28.77
N THR A 18 -2.40 20.99 29.87
CA THR A 18 -2.87 19.94 30.77
C THR A 18 -4.10 20.37 31.57
N ARG A 19 -5.11 19.50 31.65
CA ARG A 19 -5.91 19.33 32.87
C ARG A 19 -6.50 17.93 32.94
N ALA A 20 -6.32 17.32 34.11
CA ALA A 20 -6.54 15.92 34.43
C ALA A 20 -7.99 15.44 34.28
N GLY A 21 -8.15 14.15 33.98
CA GLY A 21 -9.38 13.39 34.22
C GLY A 21 -9.94 12.67 33.00
N GLY A 22 -9.48 11.44 32.76
CA GLY A 22 -10.07 10.50 31.80
C GLY A 22 -8.98 9.75 31.03
N VAL A 23 -8.71 8.50 31.43
CA VAL A 23 -7.89 7.56 30.66
C VAL A 23 -8.71 7.14 29.43
N GLY A 24 -8.78 8.03 28.44
CA GLY A 24 -9.19 7.67 27.10
C GLY A 24 -7.99 7.01 26.44
N GLY A 25 -7.97 5.67 26.39
CA GLY A 25 -6.91 4.92 25.72
C GLY A 25 -6.62 5.52 24.35
N LEU A 26 -5.36 5.87 24.11
CA LEU A 26 -4.88 6.29 22.80
C LEU A 26 -5.10 5.08 21.88
N ARG A 27 -6.13 5.12 21.01
CA ARG A 27 -6.29 4.08 19.98
C ARG A 27 -5.12 4.21 19.02
N VAL A 28 -4.12 3.36 19.20
CA VAL A 28 -3.06 3.15 18.21
C VAL A 28 -3.74 2.60 16.95
N PRO A 29 -3.55 3.21 15.77
CA PRO A 29 -4.06 2.64 14.53
C PRO A 29 -3.48 1.24 14.33
N ALA A 30 -4.35 0.28 14.02
CA ALA A 30 -3.94 -1.07 13.64
C ALA A 30 -2.86 -1.01 12.54
N PRO A 31 -1.76 -1.77 12.66
CA PRO A 31 -0.76 -1.82 11.60
C PRO A 31 -1.39 -2.25 10.27
N VAL A 32 -1.02 -1.58 9.18
CA VAL A 32 -1.45 -1.93 7.83
C VAL A 32 -0.26 -2.47 7.05
N THR A 33 -0.43 -3.64 6.44
CA THR A 33 0.56 -4.19 5.50
C THR A 33 0.00 -4.16 4.10
N MET A 34 0.86 -3.86 3.13
CA MET A 34 0.50 -3.81 1.71
C MET A 34 1.51 -4.60 0.89
N ASP A 35 1.04 -5.69 0.30
CA ASP A 35 1.79 -6.47 -0.67
C ASP A 35 1.41 -6.02 -2.09
N SER A 36 2.38 -6.02 -3.01
CA SER A 36 2.17 -5.60 -4.40
C SER A 36 2.83 -6.58 -5.36
N PHE A 37 2.03 -7.22 -6.20
CA PHE A 37 2.45 -8.21 -7.18
C PHE A 37 2.26 -7.69 -8.61
N PHE A 38 3.11 -8.13 -9.53
CA PHE A 38 2.92 -7.84 -10.94
C PHE A 38 1.71 -8.60 -11.48
N PHE A 39 0.84 -7.90 -12.21
CA PHE A 39 -0.26 -8.49 -12.96
C PHE A 39 -0.03 -8.33 -14.46
N GLY A 40 -0.35 -9.38 -15.23
CA GLY A 40 -0.41 -9.28 -16.67
C GLY A 40 -1.29 -10.36 -17.30
N CYS A 41 -2.08 -9.97 -18.29
CA CYS A 41 -2.82 -10.89 -19.14
C CYS A 41 -2.72 -10.48 -20.62
N GLU A 42 -3.15 -11.37 -21.52
CA GLU A 42 -3.23 -11.10 -22.94
C GLU A 42 -4.64 -11.41 -23.44
N LEU A 43 -5.16 -10.54 -24.30
CA LEU A 43 -6.40 -10.77 -25.03
C LEU A 43 -6.09 -10.92 -26.52
N SER A 44 -6.65 -11.93 -27.14
CA SER A 44 -6.48 -12.22 -28.57
C SER A 44 -7.78 -12.73 -29.19
N GLY A 45 -7.80 -12.94 -30.51
CA GLY A 45 -8.94 -13.53 -31.20
C GLY A 45 -9.32 -14.91 -30.67
N HIS A 46 -8.37 -15.67 -30.10
CA HIS A 46 -8.62 -16.98 -29.50
C HIS A 46 -8.99 -16.90 -28.01
N ALA A 47 -8.38 -15.97 -27.28
CA ALA A 47 -8.65 -15.71 -25.86
C ALA A 47 -9.21 -14.29 -25.70
N ARG A 48 -10.51 -14.12 -25.99
CA ARG A 48 -11.13 -12.79 -26.06
C ARG A 48 -11.45 -12.17 -24.69
N SER A 49 -11.31 -12.92 -23.62
CA SER A 49 -11.62 -12.44 -22.27
C SER A 49 -10.72 -13.06 -21.21
N PHE A 50 -10.44 -12.29 -20.17
CA PHE A 50 -9.72 -12.73 -18.97
C PHE A 50 -10.41 -12.15 -17.74
N THR A 51 -10.67 -12.99 -16.73
CA THR A 51 -11.31 -12.56 -15.47
C THR A 51 -10.31 -12.65 -14.34
N PHE A 52 -10.04 -11.52 -13.70
CA PHE A 52 -9.33 -11.45 -12.42
C PHE A 52 -10.33 -11.61 -11.27
N LYS A 53 -10.07 -12.58 -10.40
CA LYS A 53 -10.89 -12.91 -9.23
C LYS A 53 -9.99 -13.28 -8.06
N VAL A 54 -10.51 -13.09 -6.85
CA VAL A 54 -9.86 -13.46 -5.59
C VAL A 54 -10.51 -14.74 -5.07
N GLU A 55 -9.79 -15.50 -4.25
CA GLU A 55 -10.31 -16.71 -3.61
C GLU A 55 -11.43 -16.39 -2.63
N GLU A 56 -12.41 -17.29 -2.51
CA GLU A 56 -13.50 -17.14 -1.55
C GLU A 56 -12.94 -17.33 -0.13
N GLY A 57 -13.22 -16.37 0.76
CA GLY A 57 -12.74 -16.40 2.15
C GLY A 57 -11.40 -15.69 2.39
N ASP A 58 -10.85 -15.00 1.40
CA ASP A 58 -9.78 -14.02 1.65
C ASP A 58 -10.39 -12.73 2.22
N ASP A 59 -10.05 -12.42 3.47
CA ASP A 59 -10.53 -11.24 4.19
C ASP A 59 -9.68 -9.99 3.92
N ALA A 60 -8.62 -10.09 3.11
CA ALA A 60 -7.82 -8.94 2.71
C ALA A 60 -8.57 -8.04 1.70
N GLU A 61 -8.15 -6.78 1.60
CA GLU A 61 -8.63 -5.88 0.56
C GLU A 61 -7.77 -6.01 -0.69
N HIS A 62 -8.37 -6.40 -1.81
CA HIS A 62 -7.66 -6.61 -3.08
C HIS A 62 -8.00 -5.48 -4.06
N VAL A 63 -6.96 -4.90 -4.65
CA VAL A 63 -7.08 -3.90 -5.72
C VAL A 63 -6.26 -4.34 -6.92
N LEU A 64 -6.87 -4.31 -8.09
CA LEU A 64 -6.15 -4.46 -9.36
C LEU A 64 -5.96 -3.08 -9.98
N ALA A 65 -4.73 -2.58 -9.97
CA ALA A 65 -4.34 -1.29 -10.55
C ALA A 65 -3.72 -1.51 -11.93
N LEU A 66 -4.39 -1.07 -13.00
CA LEU A 66 -3.87 -1.21 -14.36
C LEU A 66 -2.85 -0.12 -14.68
N THR A 67 -1.71 -0.52 -15.22
CA THR A 67 -0.65 0.40 -15.61
C THR A 67 -0.65 0.66 -17.12
N MET A 68 -0.81 -0.37 -17.95
CA MET A 68 -0.67 -0.22 -19.40
C MET A 68 -1.47 -1.25 -20.20
N LEU A 69 -1.97 -0.82 -21.36
CA LEU A 69 -2.44 -1.70 -22.42
C LEU A 69 -1.61 -1.44 -23.68
N CYS A 70 -1.14 -2.48 -24.35
CA CYS A 70 -0.39 -2.33 -25.59
C CYS A 70 -0.64 -3.48 -26.58
N LEU A 71 -0.53 -3.15 -27.87
CA LEU A 71 -0.45 -4.13 -28.94
C LEU A 71 0.94 -4.74 -28.96
N THR A 72 1.00 -6.06 -29.07
CA THR A 72 2.27 -6.82 -29.11
C THR A 72 2.50 -7.46 -30.47
N GLU A 73 3.59 -8.21 -30.60
CA GLU A 73 3.94 -8.92 -31.83
C GLU A 73 2.78 -9.79 -32.34
N GLY A 74 2.53 -9.74 -33.65
CA GLY A 74 1.42 -10.45 -34.28
C GLY A 74 0.11 -9.64 -34.37
N ALA A 75 0.03 -8.47 -33.74
CA ALA A 75 -1.13 -7.59 -33.90
C ALA A 75 -1.25 -7.03 -35.32
N LYS A 76 -2.48 -6.95 -35.81
CA LYS A 76 -2.80 -6.32 -37.11
C LYS A 76 -3.02 -4.82 -36.94
N ASP A 77 -2.83 -4.06 -38.02
CA ASP A 77 -3.14 -2.63 -38.03
C ASP A 77 -4.66 -2.35 -38.15
N GLU A 78 -5.38 -2.68 -37.09
CA GLU A 78 -6.83 -2.51 -36.96
C GLU A 78 -7.21 -1.96 -35.57
N CYS A 79 -8.47 -1.56 -35.40
CA CYS A 79 -8.96 -1.04 -34.12
C CYS A 79 -9.25 -2.18 -33.12
N ASN A 80 -8.39 -2.28 -32.11
CA ASN A 80 -8.51 -3.21 -31.01
C ASN A 80 -9.17 -2.51 -29.82
N VAL A 81 -10.45 -2.80 -29.57
CA VAL A 81 -11.21 -2.18 -28.47
C VAL A 81 -11.24 -3.12 -27.28
N VAL A 82 -10.68 -2.69 -26.16
CA VAL A 82 -10.74 -3.41 -24.89
C VAL A 82 -11.79 -2.78 -23.99
N GLU A 83 -12.64 -3.63 -23.44
CA GLU A 83 -13.67 -3.29 -22.47
C GLU A 83 -13.37 -3.93 -21.12
N VAL A 84 -13.83 -3.27 -20.06
CA VAL A 84 -13.86 -3.81 -18.71
C VAL A 84 -15.30 -4.08 -18.32
N VAL A 85 -15.56 -5.27 -17.81
CA VAL A 85 -16.82 -5.68 -17.22
C VAL A 85 -16.62 -5.80 -15.71
N ALA A 86 -17.30 -4.95 -14.96
CA ALA A 86 -17.22 -4.87 -13.50
C ALA A 86 -18.55 -4.41 -12.90
N ARG A 87 -18.67 -4.48 -11.57
CA ARG A 87 -19.85 -3.95 -10.86
C ARG A 87 -19.75 -2.44 -10.70
N ASN A 88 -20.84 -1.73 -10.97
CA ASN A 88 -20.98 -0.31 -10.68
C ASN A 88 -21.44 -0.08 -9.22
N HIS A 89 -21.69 1.19 -8.87
CA HIS A 89 -22.15 1.59 -7.54
C HIS A 89 -23.54 1.04 -7.16
N ASP A 90 -24.38 0.72 -8.15
CA ASP A 90 -25.69 0.07 -7.96
C ASP A 90 -25.57 -1.47 -7.89
N HIS A 91 -24.35 -2.00 -7.79
CA HIS A 91 -24.03 -3.43 -7.83
C HIS A 91 -24.45 -4.14 -9.13
N GLN A 92 -24.67 -3.40 -10.20
CA GLN A 92 -25.00 -3.94 -11.52
C GLN A 92 -23.74 -4.17 -12.35
N GLU A 93 -23.69 -5.28 -13.06
CA GLU A 93 -22.62 -5.55 -14.03
C GLU A 93 -22.72 -4.57 -15.20
N THR A 94 -21.64 -3.86 -15.49
CA THR A 94 -21.55 -2.89 -16.60
C THR A 94 -20.28 -3.13 -17.41
N ALA A 95 -20.39 -3.00 -18.73
CA ALA A 95 -19.27 -3.07 -19.66
C ALA A 95 -18.87 -1.66 -20.14
N VAL A 96 -17.61 -1.26 -19.91
CA VAL A 96 -17.09 0.06 -20.28
C VAL A 96 -15.86 -0.10 -21.19
N PRO A 97 -15.83 0.50 -22.39
CA PRO A 97 -14.62 0.53 -23.21
C PRO A 97 -13.55 1.40 -22.54
N VAL A 98 -12.37 0.83 -22.32
CA VAL A 98 -11.23 1.50 -21.65
C VAL A 98 -10.09 1.84 -22.59
N ALA A 99 -9.99 1.17 -23.74
CA ALA A 99 -8.97 1.44 -24.74
C ALA A 99 -9.46 1.17 -26.16
N ASN A 100 -8.94 1.95 -27.11
CA ASN A 100 -9.00 1.68 -28.54
C ASN A 100 -7.59 1.80 -29.10
N LEU A 101 -6.94 0.68 -29.39
CA LEU A 101 -5.55 0.63 -29.82
C LEU A 101 -5.45 0.26 -31.29
N LYS A 102 -4.51 0.89 -32.00
CA LYS A 102 -4.17 0.60 -33.40
C LYS A 102 -2.71 0.90 -33.67
N LEU A 103 -1.98 0.00 -34.33
CA LEU A 103 -0.53 0.13 -34.54
C LEU A 103 -0.13 1.46 -35.21
N SER A 104 -0.87 1.88 -36.24
CA SER A 104 -0.59 3.11 -36.99
C SER A 104 -1.01 4.41 -36.29
N CYS A 105 -1.73 4.36 -35.17
CA CYS A 105 -2.29 5.55 -34.53
C CYS A 105 -1.97 5.63 -33.03
N GLN A 106 -2.33 4.60 -32.28
CA GLN A 106 -2.11 4.52 -30.84
C GLN A 106 -1.86 3.04 -30.45
N PRO A 107 -0.60 2.57 -30.51
CA PRO A 107 -0.29 1.17 -30.20
C PRO A 107 -0.33 0.86 -28.70
N MET A 108 -0.31 1.88 -27.85
CA MET A 108 -0.21 1.77 -26.40
C MET A 108 -1.05 2.83 -25.70
N LEU A 109 -1.55 2.49 -24.52
CA LEU A 109 -2.22 3.38 -23.56
C LEU A 109 -1.64 3.13 -22.16
N SER A 110 -1.17 4.18 -21.51
CA SER A 110 -0.83 4.16 -20.08
C SER A 110 -2.06 4.58 -19.26
N LEU A 111 -2.29 3.93 -18.12
CA LEU A 111 -3.50 4.09 -17.30
C LEU A 111 -3.25 4.62 -15.88
N ASP A 112 -2.03 5.04 -15.55
CA ASP A 112 -1.68 5.67 -14.25
C ASP A 112 -2.33 4.96 -13.03
N ASP A 113 -2.16 3.64 -12.97
CA ASP A 113 -2.70 2.77 -11.91
C ASP A 113 -4.23 2.79 -11.79
N PHE A 114 -4.96 2.79 -12.91
CA PHE A 114 -6.42 2.75 -12.92
C PHE A 114 -6.98 1.52 -12.19
N GLN A 115 -7.68 1.76 -11.08
CA GLN A 115 -8.01 0.74 -10.08
C GLN A 115 -9.35 0.07 -10.29
N PHE A 116 -9.39 -1.24 -10.04
CA PHE A 116 -10.60 -2.05 -10.02
C PHE A 116 -10.68 -2.91 -8.75
N GLN A 117 -11.88 -2.97 -8.18
CA GLN A 117 -12.22 -3.96 -7.16
C GLN A 117 -12.61 -5.29 -7.84
N PRO A 118 -11.97 -6.42 -7.49
CA PRO A 118 -12.33 -7.72 -8.04
C PRO A 118 -13.76 -8.15 -7.63
N PRO A 119 -14.44 -8.98 -8.44
CA PRO A 119 -13.99 -9.53 -9.71
C PRO A 119 -14.09 -8.51 -10.86
N VAL A 120 -13.12 -8.55 -11.78
CA VAL A 120 -13.09 -7.70 -12.97
C VAL A 120 -12.73 -8.53 -14.20
N THR A 121 -13.47 -8.32 -15.30
CA THR A 121 -13.24 -9.04 -16.56
C THR A 121 -12.81 -8.08 -17.66
N PHE A 122 -11.70 -8.38 -18.31
CA PHE A 122 -11.23 -7.69 -19.52
C PHE A 122 -11.73 -8.42 -20.74
N ARG A 123 -12.24 -7.70 -21.74
CA ARG A 123 -12.77 -8.27 -22.99
C ARG A 123 -12.29 -7.51 -24.22
N LEU A 124 -11.84 -8.24 -25.23
CA LEU A 124 -11.52 -7.71 -26.56
C LEU A 124 -12.81 -7.64 -27.39
N LYS A 125 -13.46 -6.48 -27.41
CA LYS A 125 -14.72 -6.23 -28.12
C LYS A 125 -14.56 -6.27 -29.64
N SER A 126 -13.47 -5.69 -30.14
CA SER A 126 -13.12 -5.69 -31.56
C SER A 126 -11.61 -5.83 -31.74
N GLY A 127 -11.22 -6.21 -32.96
CA GLY A 127 -9.83 -6.52 -33.30
C GLY A 127 -9.44 -7.95 -32.93
N SER A 128 -8.33 -8.41 -33.49
CA SER A 128 -7.75 -9.73 -33.29
C SER A 128 -6.74 -9.78 -32.15
N GLY A 129 -6.30 -8.63 -31.63
CA GLY A 129 -5.13 -8.53 -30.78
C GLY A 129 -3.87 -9.07 -31.50
N PRO A 130 -2.83 -9.48 -30.76
CA PRO A 130 -2.82 -9.59 -29.29
C PRO A 130 -2.72 -8.24 -28.58
N VAL A 131 -3.44 -8.10 -27.46
CA VAL A 131 -3.40 -6.94 -26.56
C VAL A 131 -2.92 -7.40 -25.20
N ARG A 132 -1.76 -6.91 -24.76
CA ARG A 132 -1.23 -7.13 -23.42
C ARG A 132 -1.83 -6.09 -22.48
N ILE A 133 -2.31 -6.55 -21.34
CA ILE A 133 -2.78 -5.71 -20.22
C ILE A 133 -1.83 -5.96 -19.06
N THR A 134 -1.28 -4.91 -18.47
CA THR A 134 -0.38 -5.02 -17.32
C THR A 134 -0.81 -4.09 -16.20
N GLY A 135 -0.42 -4.45 -14.98
CA GLY A 135 -0.78 -3.72 -13.78
C GLY A 135 -0.13 -4.28 -12.53
N ARG A 136 -0.68 -3.91 -11.38
CA ARG A 136 -0.29 -4.38 -10.07
C ARG A 136 -1.50 -4.93 -9.33
N HIS A 137 -1.34 -6.10 -8.74
CA HIS A 137 -2.28 -6.64 -7.76
C HIS A 137 -1.80 -6.23 -6.38
N GLN A 138 -2.54 -5.34 -5.73
CA GLN A 138 -2.27 -4.86 -4.39
C GLN A 138 -3.17 -5.59 -3.40
N ILE A 139 -2.59 -6.07 -2.31
CA ILE A 139 -3.28 -6.73 -1.20
C ILE A 139 -3.02 -5.91 0.05
N VAL A 140 -4.07 -5.37 0.65
CA VAL A 140 -4.00 -4.58 1.89
C VAL A 140 -4.61 -5.41 3.01
N LYS A 141 -3.85 -5.58 4.10
CA LYS A 141 -4.29 -6.26 5.31
C LYS A 141 -4.22 -5.30 6.48
N MET A 142 -5.28 -5.23 7.27
CA MET A 142 -5.26 -4.57 8.57
C MET A 142 -4.93 -5.63 9.63
N SER A 143 -3.79 -5.52 10.31
CA SER A 143 -3.49 -6.41 11.42
C SER A 143 -4.36 -6.00 12.60
N ASN A 144 -5.32 -6.83 12.94
CA ASN A 144 -6.09 -6.66 14.17
C ASN A 144 -5.33 -7.15 15.41
N ASP A 145 -4.09 -7.62 15.21
CA ASP A 145 -3.23 -8.19 16.24
C ASP A 145 -2.32 -7.11 16.80
N VAL A 146 -2.88 -6.32 17.72
CA VAL A 146 -2.08 -5.68 18.75
C VAL A 146 -1.98 -6.71 19.87
N SER A 147 -1.21 -7.77 19.66
CA SER A 147 -0.77 -8.57 20.79
C SER A 147 0.06 -7.64 21.65
N GLU A 148 -0.32 -7.53 22.92
CA GLU A 148 0.33 -6.76 23.96
C GLU A 148 1.70 -7.40 24.29
N GLU A 149 2.61 -7.49 23.33
CA GLU A 149 4.00 -7.85 23.57
C GLU A 149 4.82 -6.57 23.70
N GLU A 150 4.78 -5.97 24.90
CA GLU A 150 5.92 -5.34 25.59
C GLU A 150 5.45 -4.59 26.85
N SER A 151 5.43 -5.30 27.97
CA SER A 151 6.11 -4.89 29.21
C SER A 151 6.02 -6.06 30.19
N GLU A 152 6.95 -7.01 30.07
CA GLU A 152 7.21 -7.94 31.16
C GLU A 152 7.51 -7.11 32.42
N GLU A 153 6.75 -7.39 33.46
CA GLU A 153 6.81 -6.79 34.77
C GLU A 153 8.17 -7.08 35.40
N GLU A 154 9.11 -6.11 35.38
CA GLU A 154 10.22 -6.10 36.34
C GLU A 154 9.69 -5.54 37.66
N GLU A 155 9.15 -6.44 38.49
CA GLU A 155 8.94 -6.27 39.93
C GLU A 155 10.31 -6.09 40.63
N GLU A 156 10.83 -4.86 40.70
CA GLU A 156 11.90 -4.53 41.66
C GLU A 156 11.25 -4.30 43.04
N ASP A 157 11.21 -5.38 43.81
CA ASP A 157 10.87 -5.39 45.24
C ASP A 157 11.83 -4.47 46.03
N SER A 158 11.21 -3.66 46.88
CA SER A 158 11.82 -2.61 47.68
C SER A 158 12.13 -3.18 49.07
N ASP A 159 13.40 -3.40 49.39
CA ASP A 159 13.85 -3.51 50.78
C ASP A 159 15.02 -2.55 51.06
N GLU A 160 14.70 -1.53 51.86
CA GLU A 160 15.61 -0.59 52.50
C GLU A 160 16.43 -1.32 53.59
N GLU A 161 17.75 -1.40 53.47
CA GLU A 161 18.64 -1.60 54.62
C GLU A 161 19.92 -0.77 54.47
N GLU A 162 20.37 -0.25 55.61
CA GLU A 162 21.30 0.86 55.82
C GLU A 162 22.74 0.68 55.28
N ALA A 163 23.35 1.85 55.07
CA ALA A 163 24.73 2.11 54.67
C ALA A 163 25.84 1.31 55.40
N GLU A 164 26.77 0.76 54.60
CA GLU A 164 28.19 0.66 54.97
C GLU A 164 29.07 1.40 53.96
N LEU A 165 29.48 2.62 54.32
CA LEU A 165 30.42 3.44 53.57
C LEU A 165 31.79 2.74 53.51
N CYS A 166 32.30 2.45 52.31
CA CYS A 166 33.65 1.93 52.15
C CYS A 166 34.69 2.93 52.70
N PRO A 167 35.67 2.50 53.53
CA PRO A 167 36.64 3.42 54.10
C PRO A 167 37.57 4.00 53.03
N ILE A 168 37.61 5.33 52.92
CA ILE A 168 38.56 6.07 52.08
C ILE A 168 39.96 5.89 52.68
N LEU A 169 40.83 5.15 51.98
CA LEU A 169 42.23 5.00 52.37
C LEU A 169 43.03 6.27 52.02
N PRO A 170 43.83 6.83 52.94
CA PRO A 170 44.65 7.99 52.65
C PRO A 170 45.81 7.65 51.69
N ALA A 171 46.09 8.57 50.76
CA ALA A 171 47.17 8.45 49.79
C ALA A 171 48.55 8.38 50.47
N LYS A 172 49.37 7.39 50.07
CA LYS A 172 50.77 7.26 50.50
C LYS A 172 51.62 8.40 49.92
N LYS A 173 52.00 9.34 50.78
CA LYS A 173 53.11 10.28 50.53
C LYS A 173 54.43 9.61 50.92
N GLN A 174 55.22 9.16 49.95
CA GLN A 174 56.66 8.98 50.20
C GLN A 174 57.35 10.31 49.94
N GLY A 175 57.57 11.05 51.02
CA GLY A 175 58.56 12.12 51.07
C GLY A 175 59.95 11.50 51.20
N GLY A 176 60.88 11.96 50.38
CA GLY A 176 62.29 11.61 50.50
C GLY A 176 62.98 12.31 51.68
N ARG A 177 64.16 11.80 52.03
CA ARG A 177 65.37 12.48 52.56
C ARG A 177 66.35 11.44 53.14
N PRO A 178 67.62 11.79 53.39
CA PRO A 178 68.35 13.03 53.09
C PRO A 178 69.31 12.92 51.91
#